data_AF-A0A945ZMG7-F1
#
_entry.id   AF-A0A945ZMG7-F1
#
_cell.length_a   1.000
_cell.length_b   1.000
_cell.length_c   1.000
_cell.angle_alpha   90.00
_cell.angle_beta   90.00
_cell.angle_gamma   90.00
#
_symmetry.space_group_name_H-M   'P 1'
#
loop_
_entity.id
_entity.type
_entity.pdbx_description
1 polymer ?
#
loop_
_entity_poly.entity_id
_entity_poly.type
_entity_poly.pdbx_seq_one_letter_code
_entity_poly.pdbx_strand_id
1 'polypeptide(L)'
;MNNFNPLDLYPQEELQKDLLRCAKSIGGKNYFLQLLEALRNEQTPALVAKNSTFRFPLGTVKWTKPIFREKFTLLKQLRLEHKDGNIFPKKGIKKHKSIMNLLRALKPIAFIVQPKNKKDGEGFTFHPFDIVDEKTTLINPLFEVLFFSPVYQIKKILNKKPSR
;
A
#
# COMPACT_ATOMS: atom_id res chain seq x y z
N MET A 1 -13.67 -8.91 19.74
CA MET A 1 -13.96 -8.31 18.42
C MET A 1 -12.94 -8.87 17.43
N ASN A 2 -13.37 -9.55 16.36
CA ASN A 2 -12.45 -10.08 15.35
C ASN A 2 -11.73 -8.91 14.67
N ASN A 3 -10.45 -8.72 15.01
CA ASN A 3 -9.58 -7.74 14.37
C ASN A 3 -9.26 -8.23 12.96
N PHE A 4 -10.17 -8.00 12.01
CA PHE A 4 -9.91 -8.30 10.61
C PHE A 4 -8.68 -7.51 10.12
N ASN A 5 -7.64 -8.24 9.72
CA ASN A 5 -6.45 -7.68 9.11
C ASN A 5 -6.51 -7.97 7.60
N PRO A 6 -6.60 -6.95 6.73
CA PRO A 6 -6.62 -7.18 5.28
C PRO A 6 -5.40 -7.94 4.77
N LEU A 7 -4.27 -7.91 5.48
CA LEU A 7 -3.10 -8.69 5.09
C LEU A 7 -3.28 -10.20 5.23
N ASP A 8 -4.27 -10.66 6.00
CA ASP A 8 -4.57 -12.08 6.17
C ASP A 8 -5.23 -12.68 4.92
N LEU A 9 -5.69 -11.82 3.98
CA LEU A 9 -6.23 -12.23 2.68
C LEU A 9 -5.16 -12.72 1.70
N TYR A 10 -3.88 -12.49 2.01
CA TYR A 10 -2.77 -12.84 1.12
C TYR A 10 -1.97 -14.03 1.65
N PRO A 11 -1.38 -14.84 0.75
CA PRO A 11 -0.45 -15.90 1.16
C PRO A 11 0.72 -15.31 1.95
N GLN A 12 0.82 -15.68 3.23
CA GLN A 12 1.73 -15.02 4.18
C GLN A 12 3.21 -15.17 3.79
N GLU A 13 3.57 -16.30 3.18
CA GLU A 13 4.95 -16.56 2.73
C GLU A 13 5.32 -15.71 1.52
N GLU A 14 4.40 -15.53 0.57
CA GLU A 14 4.61 -14.69 -0.61
C GLU A 14 4.70 -13.22 -0.21
N LEU A 15 3.77 -12.77 0.63
CA LEU A 15 3.80 -11.42 1.20
C LEU A 15 5.14 -11.15 1.91
N GLN A 16 5.61 -12.09 2.74
CA GLN A 16 6.90 -11.95 3.40
C GLN A 16 8.05 -11.83 2.39
N LYS A 17 8.11 -12.70 1.37
CA LYS A 17 9.15 -12.67 0.34
C LYS A 17 9.15 -11.34 -0.42
N ASP A 18 7.98 -10.85 -0.80
CA ASP A 18 7.84 -9.57 -1.50
C ASP A 18 8.28 -8.39 -0.64
N LEU A 19 7.89 -8.36 0.64
CA LEU A 19 8.33 -7.32 1.57
C LEU A 19 9.83 -7.36 1.81
N LEU A 20 10.44 -8.54 1.91
CA LEU A 20 11.89 -8.69 2.03
C LEU A 20 12.62 -8.22 0.77
N ARG A 21 12.08 -8.50 -0.43
CA ARG A 21 12.62 -8.01 -1.70
C ARG A 21 12.57 -6.48 -1.77
N CYS A 22 11.42 -5.88 -1.45
CA CYS A 22 11.25 -4.43 -1.42
C CYS A 22 12.16 -3.77 -0.39
N ALA A 23 12.28 -4.37 0.80
CA ALA A 23 13.18 -3.86 1.83
C ALA A 23 14.64 -3.90 1.35
N LYS A 24 15.09 -5.02 0.76
CA LYS A 24 16.44 -5.16 0.23
C LYS A 24 16.77 -4.12 -0.85
N SER A 25 15.80 -3.74 -1.69
CA SER A 25 16.05 -2.78 -2.77
C SER A 25 16.16 -1.32 -2.31
N ILE A 26 15.97 -1.03 -1.02
CA ILE A 26 16.13 0.31 -0.45
C ILE A 26 17.06 0.36 0.77
N GLY A 27 17.92 -0.64 0.99
CA GLY A 27 18.89 -0.65 2.11
C GLY A 27 18.58 -1.66 3.23
N GLY A 28 17.56 -2.50 3.07
CA GLY A 28 17.22 -3.59 3.97
C GLY A 28 16.03 -3.30 4.90
N LYS A 29 15.76 -4.25 5.83
CA LYS A 29 14.57 -4.21 6.71
C LYS A 29 14.47 -2.91 7.51
N ASN A 30 15.59 -2.42 8.06
CA ASN A 30 15.58 -1.22 8.89
C ASN A 30 15.19 0.03 8.09
N TYR A 31 15.65 0.15 6.84
CA TYR A 31 15.27 1.24 5.95
C TYR A 31 13.78 1.21 5.65
N PHE A 32 13.25 0.01 5.35
CA PHE A 32 11.83 -0.19 5.11
C PHE A 32 10.96 0.12 6.33
N LEU A 33 11.39 -0.28 7.53
CA LEU A 33 10.68 0.04 8.77
C LEU A 33 10.70 1.53 9.07
N GLN A 34 11.82 2.23 8.84
CA GLN A 34 11.89 3.69 9.00
C GLN A 34 11.00 4.42 7.98
N LEU A 35 10.88 3.92 6.75
CA LEU A 35 9.89 4.43 5.79
C LEU A 35 8.47 4.31 6.34
N LEU A 36 8.10 3.14 6.87
CA LEU A 36 6.78 2.92 7.44
C LEU A 36 6.52 3.82 8.65
N GLU A 37 7.50 3.96 9.54
CA GLU A 37 7.41 4.83 10.71
C GLU A 37 7.24 6.31 10.29
N ALA A 38 8.03 6.78 9.32
CA ALA A 38 7.89 8.11 8.77
C ALA A 38 6.50 8.34 8.17
N LEU A 39 5.98 7.39 7.38
CA LEU A 39 4.63 7.46 6.81
C LEU A 39 3.52 7.49 7.87
N ARG A 40 3.71 6.89 9.05
CA ARG A 40 2.73 6.88 10.15
C ARG A 40 2.81 8.12 11.03
N ASN A 41 3.97 8.76 11.10
CA ASN A 41 4.19 9.97 11.88
C ASN A 41 3.74 11.25 11.15
N GLU A 42 3.40 11.16 9.86
CA GLU A 42 2.87 12.28 9.10
C GLU A 42 1.53 12.80 9.65
N GLN A 43 1.45 14.11 9.87
CA GLN A 43 0.24 14.77 10.38
C GLN A 43 -0.90 14.73 9.37
N THR A 44 -0.58 14.78 8.07
CA THR A 44 -1.53 14.62 6.97
C THR A 44 -1.25 13.32 6.23
N PRO A 45 -2.28 12.56 5.80
CA PRO A 45 -2.05 11.31 5.07
C PRO A 45 -1.13 11.56 3.86
N ALA A 46 0.03 10.90 3.83
CA ALA A 46 1.09 11.15 2.84
C ALA A 46 0.56 11.11 1.39
N LEU A 47 -0.38 10.22 1.10
CA LEU A 47 -1.03 10.07 -0.21
C LEU A 47 -1.67 11.37 -0.74
N VAL A 48 -2.05 12.30 0.13
CA VAL A 48 -2.73 13.56 -0.24
C VAL A 48 -1.74 14.71 -0.43
N ALA A 49 -0.44 14.45 -0.42
CA ALA A 49 0.58 15.48 -0.64
C ALA A 49 0.43 16.11 -2.03
N LYS A 50 0.36 17.44 -2.09
CA LYS A 50 0.13 18.20 -3.33
C LYS A 50 1.13 17.88 -4.44
N ASN A 51 2.39 17.67 -4.07
CA ASN A 51 3.49 17.44 -5.02
C ASN A 51 3.71 15.96 -5.36
N SER A 52 2.77 15.09 -4.97
CA SER A 52 2.84 13.64 -5.19
C SER A 52 4.17 13.01 -4.75
N THR A 53 4.74 13.55 -3.68
CA THR A 53 6.07 13.19 -3.19
C THR A 53 6.05 13.21 -1.67
N PHE A 54 6.62 12.17 -1.08
CA PHE A 54 6.92 12.03 0.32
C PHE A 54 8.42 11.79 0.48
N ARG A 55 9.07 12.49 1.41
CA ARG A 55 10.50 12.36 1.68
C ARG A 55 10.68 11.86 3.10
N PHE A 56 11.61 10.93 3.29
CA PHE A 56 12.03 10.43 4.59
C PHE A 56 13.56 10.45 4.65
N PRO A 57 14.19 10.34 5.84
CA PRO A 57 15.65 10.53 5.97
C PRO A 57 16.50 9.68 5.02
N LEU A 58 16.01 8.47 4.70
CA LEU A 58 16.72 7.47 3.92
C LEU A 58 16.25 7.37 2.46
N GLY A 59 15.29 8.19 2.01
CA GLY A 59 14.81 8.11 0.63
C GLY A 59 13.57 8.93 0.31
N THR A 60 12.91 8.58 -0.78
CA THR A 60 11.67 9.23 -1.23
C THR A 60 10.66 8.21 -1.74
N VAL A 61 9.38 8.56 -1.62
CA VAL A 61 8.26 7.91 -2.30
C VAL A 61 7.61 8.96 -3.20
N LYS A 62 7.54 8.70 -4.49
CA LYS A 62 6.85 9.56 -5.47
C LYS A 62 5.71 8.80 -6.11
N TRP A 63 4.68 9.50 -6.56
CA TRP A 63 3.63 8.89 -7.35
C TRP A 63 3.23 9.76 -8.53
N THR A 64 2.71 9.14 -9.59
CA THR A 64 2.60 9.78 -10.91
C THR A 64 1.50 10.82 -11.01
N LYS A 65 0.49 10.82 -10.11
CA LYS A 65 -0.64 11.75 -10.13
C LYS A 65 -1.14 12.12 -8.73
N PRO A 66 -1.54 13.36 -8.46
CA PRO A 66 -2.10 13.73 -7.15
C PRO A 66 -3.33 12.89 -6.77
N ILE A 67 -3.42 12.52 -5.49
CA ILE A 67 -4.58 11.79 -4.94
C ILE A 67 -5.33 12.74 -4.01
N PHE A 68 -6.57 13.04 -4.38
CA PHE A 68 -7.42 13.95 -3.60
C PHE A 68 -7.95 13.27 -2.33
N ARG A 69 -8.15 14.07 -1.28
CA ARG A 69 -8.62 13.61 0.03
C ARG A 69 -9.90 12.78 -0.05
N GLU A 70 -10.84 13.18 -0.90
CA GLU A 70 -12.10 12.44 -1.12
C GLU A 70 -11.86 11.00 -1.58
N LYS A 71 -10.90 10.79 -2.50
CA LYS A 71 -10.53 9.47 -3.02
C LYS A 71 -9.90 8.61 -1.94
N PHE A 72 -8.99 9.20 -1.15
CA PHE A 72 -8.37 8.52 -0.02
C PHE A 72 -9.40 8.10 1.04
N THR A 73 -10.32 9.00 1.42
CA THR A 73 -11.38 8.69 2.39
C THR A 73 -12.27 7.55 1.90
N LEU A 74 -12.70 7.57 0.63
CA LEU A 74 -13.51 6.50 0.06
C LEU A 74 -12.75 5.16 0.04
N LEU A 75 -11.47 5.16 -0.34
CA LEU A 75 -10.65 3.95 -0.34
C LEU A 75 -10.51 3.35 1.06
N LYS A 76 -10.27 4.20 2.07
CA LYS A 76 -10.18 3.77 3.48
C LYS A 76 -11.47 3.10 3.96
N GLN A 77 -12.62 3.62 3.53
CA GLN A 77 -13.92 3.02 3.82
C GLN A 77 -14.07 1.65 3.15
N LEU A 78 -13.81 1.56 1.84
CA LEU A 78 -13.95 0.30 1.08
C LEU A 78 -13.06 -0.81 1.65
N ARG A 79 -11.82 -0.48 2.03
CA ARG A 79 -10.87 -1.41 2.66
C ARG A 79 -11.44 -2.10 3.91
N LEU A 80 -12.27 -1.40 4.69
CA LEU A 80 -12.83 -1.91 5.94
C LEU A 80 -14.18 -2.62 5.73
N GLU A 81 -14.94 -2.22 4.72
CA GLU A 81 -16.25 -2.79 4.39
C GLU A 81 -16.14 -4.12 3.65
N HIS A 82 -15.16 -4.25 2.75
CA HIS A 82 -14.98 -5.41 1.87
C HIS A 82 -14.01 -6.43 2.46
N LYS A 83 -14.54 -7.29 3.35
CA LYS A 83 -13.74 -8.34 4.03
C LYS A 83 -13.27 -9.47 3.10
N ASP A 84 -13.85 -9.58 1.91
CA ASP A 84 -13.42 -10.49 0.84
C ASP A 84 -12.26 -9.91 0.01
N GLY A 85 -11.85 -8.67 0.29
CA GLY A 85 -10.76 -7.97 -0.41
C GLY A 85 -11.17 -7.36 -1.75
N ASN A 86 -12.30 -7.76 -2.34
CA ASN A 86 -12.75 -7.26 -3.62
C ASN A 86 -13.45 -5.90 -3.45
N ILE A 87 -12.76 -4.83 -3.85
CA ILE A 87 -13.30 -3.46 -3.79
C ILE A 87 -14.08 -3.07 -5.06
N PHE A 88 -14.23 -3.98 -6.02
CA PHE A 88 -15.04 -3.74 -7.21
C PHE A 88 -16.54 -3.71 -6.84
N PRO A 89 -17.29 -2.69 -7.29
CA PRO A 89 -18.66 -2.53 -6.86
C PRO A 89 -19.58 -3.56 -7.53
N LYS A 90 -20.40 -4.26 -6.73
CA LYS A 90 -21.51 -5.07 -7.26
C LYS A 90 -22.54 -4.15 -7.93
N LYS A 91 -23.19 -4.63 -9.00
CA LYS A 91 -24.24 -3.85 -9.69
C LYS A 91 -25.37 -3.50 -8.72
N GLY A 92 -25.91 -2.28 -8.83
CA GLY A 92 -27.06 -1.81 -8.04
C GLY A 92 -26.74 -1.18 -6.68
N ILE A 93 -25.47 -1.11 -6.24
CA ILE A 93 -25.13 -0.47 -4.96
C ILE A 93 -25.14 1.07 -5.05
N LYS A 94 -25.60 1.75 -3.99
CA LYS A 94 -25.75 3.22 -3.90
C LYS A 94 -24.47 4.02 -4.23
N LYS A 95 -23.28 3.42 -4.04
CA LYS A 95 -21.97 4.06 -4.28
C LYS A 95 -21.26 3.61 -5.57
N HIS A 96 -21.92 2.83 -6.44
CA HIS A 96 -21.30 2.22 -7.61
C HIS A 96 -20.50 3.22 -8.47
N LYS A 97 -21.10 4.36 -8.84
CA LYS A 97 -20.44 5.39 -9.65
C LYS A 97 -19.19 5.96 -8.97
N SER A 98 -19.28 6.27 -7.67
CA SER A 98 -18.16 6.82 -6.90
C SER A 98 -17.01 5.84 -6.78
N ILE A 99 -17.30 4.56 -6.55
CA ILE A 99 -16.30 3.48 -6.48
C ILE A 99 -15.65 3.29 -7.85
N MET A 100 -16.42 3.20 -8.94
CA MET A 100 -15.84 3.10 -10.29
C MET A 100 -14.95 4.30 -10.63
N ASN A 101 -15.35 5.50 -10.24
CA ASN A 101 -14.54 6.71 -10.43
C ASN A 101 -13.27 6.71 -9.57
N LEU A 102 -13.30 6.13 -8.37
CA LEU A 102 -12.10 5.90 -7.55
C LEU A 102 -11.14 4.93 -8.24
N LEU A 103 -11.65 3.77 -8.68
CA LEU A 103 -10.85 2.74 -9.34
C LEU A 103 -10.16 3.29 -10.59
N ARG A 104 -10.89 4.01 -11.44
CA ARG A 104 -10.34 4.65 -12.66
C ARG A 104 -9.26 5.70 -12.34
N ALA A 105 -9.44 6.46 -11.26
CA ALA A 105 -8.51 7.52 -10.89
C ALA A 105 -7.19 6.96 -10.33
N LEU A 106 -7.26 5.91 -9.51
CA LEU A 106 -6.09 5.34 -8.83
C LEU A 106 -5.38 4.26 -9.66
N LYS A 107 -6.10 3.51 -10.51
CA LYS A 107 -5.54 2.46 -11.37
C LYS A 107 -4.25 2.87 -12.12
N PRO A 108 -4.15 4.04 -12.77
CA PRO A 108 -2.95 4.40 -13.54
C PRO A 108 -1.82 4.98 -12.67
N ILE A 109 -1.97 5.05 -11.34
CA ILE A 109 -0.97 5.63 -10.47
C ILE A 109 0.10 4.58 -10.17
N ALA A 110 1.36 4.93 -10.45
CA ALA A 110 2.51 4.17 -10.02
C ALA A 110 3.20 4.89 -8.86
N PHE A 111 3.59 4.13 -7.84
CA PHE A 111 4.36 4.60 -6.70
C PHE A 111 5.79 4.13 -6.84
N ILE A 112 6.73 5.05 -6.75
CA ILE A 112 8.15 4.85 -6.98
C ILE A 112 8.87 5.15 -5.66
N VAL A 113 9.45 4.12 -5.05
CA VAL A 113 10.26 4.24 -3.83
C VAL A 113 11.72 4.20 -4.23
N GLN A 114 12.50 5.19 -3.81
CA GLN A 114 13.92 5.30 -4.12
C GLN A 114 14.72 5.58 -2.86
N PRO A 115 15.81 4.85 -2.59
CA PRO A 115 16.72 5.21 -1.51
C PRO A 115 17.45 6.52 -1.85
N LYS A 116 17.90 7.23 -0.82
CA LYS A 116 18.65 8.48 -0.99
C LYS A 116 20.01 8.24 -1.63
N ASN A 117 20.66 7.14 -1.29
CA ASN A 117 21.94 6.72 -1.84
C ASN A 117 21.74 5.51 -2.75
N LYS A 118 22.20 5.60 -4.00
CA LYS A 118 22.07 4.53 -5.00
C LYS A 118 22.78 3.23 -4.59
N LYS A 119 23.77 3.31 -3.70
CA LYS A 119 24.44 2.11 -3.15
C LYS A 119 23.52 1.26 -2.28
N ASP A 120 22.43 1.82 -1.76
CA ASP A 120 21.47 1.11 -0.91
C ASP A 120 20.44 0.31 -1.74
N GLY A 121 20.42 0.51 -3.07
CA GLY A 121 19.62 -0.25 -4.01
C GLY A 121 18.93 0.61 -5.07
N GLU A 122 18.28 -0.06 -6.03
CA GLU A 122 17.59 0.59 -7.16
C GLU A 122 16.20 1.13 -6.81
N GLY A 123 15.68 0.81 -5.62
CA GLY A 123 14.30 1.10 -5.26
C GLY A 123 13.31 0.07 -5.80
N PHE A 124 12.02 0.43 -5.80
CA PHE A 124 10.96 -0.40 -6.34
C PHE A 124 9.77 0.45 -6.79
N THR A 125 8.96 -0.11 -7.68
CA THR A 125 7.70 0.50 -8.14
C THR A 125 6.54 -0.44 -7.87
N PHE A 126 5.40 0.11 -7.47
CA PHE A 126 4.18 -0.64 -7.23
C PHE A 126 2.93 0.17 -7.59
N HIS A 127 1.80 -0.51 -7.71
CA HIS A 127 0.50 0.07 -8.04
C HIS A 127 -0.45 -0.07 -6.85
N PRO A 128 -1.50 0.75 -6.74
CA PRO A 128 -2.42 0.67 -5.62
C PRO A 128 -3.31 -0.58 -5.64
N PHE A 129 -3.51 -1.19 -6.81
CA PHE A 129 -4.45 -2.29 -7.00
C PHE A 129 -3.84 -3.44 -7.80
N ASP A 130 -4.31 -4.64 -7.49
CA ASP A 130 -4.14 -5.83 -8.30
C ASP A 130 -5.47 -6.12 -9.02
N ILE A 131 -5.44 -6.11 -10.35
CA ILE A 131 -6.62 -6.35 -11.18
C ILE A 131 -6.60 -7.82 -11.58
N VAL A 132 -7.49 -8.59 -10.97
CA VAL A 132 -7.59 -10.03 -11.22
C VAL A 132 -8.43 -10.28 -12.48
N ASP A 133 -9.57 -9.59 -12.60
CA ASP A 133 -10.46 -9.65 -13.75
C ASP A 133 -11.32 -8.37 -13.85
N GLU A 134 -12.31 -8.35 -14.76
CA GLU A 134 -13.19 -7.21 -15.01
C GLU A 134 -14.08 -6.80 -13.82
N LYS A 135 -14.30 -7.70 -12.86
CA LYS A 135 -15.18 -7.55 -11.69
C LYS A 135 -14.46 -7.81 -10.38
N THR A 136 -13.16 -8.05 -10.42
CA THR A 136 -12.34 -8.35 -9.25
C THR A 136 -11.14 -7.42 -9.22
N THR A 137 -11.17 -6.48 -8.26
CA THR A 137 -10.05 -5.57 -8.00
C THR A 137 -9.71 -5.67 -6.53
N LEU A 138 -8.47 -6.03 -6.24
CA LEU A 138 -7.93 -6.13 -4.89
C LEU A 138 -7.02 -4.93 -4.61
N ILE A 139 -6.91 -4.52 -3.35
CA ILE A 139 -5.85 -3.60 -2.94
C ILE A 139 -4.52 -4.34 -3.05
N ASN A 140 -3.48 -3.69 -3.59
CA ASN A 140 -2.17 -4.31 -3.65
C ASN A 140 -1.60 -4.46 -2.21
N PRO A 141 -1.05 -5.62 -1.82
CA PRO A 141 -0.53 -5.83 -0.47
C PRO A 141 0.53 -4.82 -0.04
N LEU A 142 1.40 -4.40 -0.96
CA LEU A 142 2.46 -3.43 -0.66
C LEU A 142 1.88 -2.03 -0.45
N PHE A 143 0.84 -1.67 -1.20
CA PHE A 143 0.09 -0.44 -0.97
C PHE A 143 -0.60 -0.46 0.40
N GLU A 144 -1.23 -1.58 0.75
CA GLU A 144 -1.85 -1.82 2.05
C GLU A 144 -0.84 -1.66 3.19
N VAL A 145 0.31 -2.32 3.07
CA VAL A 145 1.44 -2.25 4.01
C VAL A 145 1.93 -0.82 4.21
N LEU A 146 2.20 -0.11 3.12
CA LEU A 146 2.80 1.22 3.17
C LEU A 146 1.85 2.26 3.74
N PHE A 147 0.56 2.23 3.42
CA PHE A 147 -0.35 3.33 3.74
C PHE A 147 -1.37 3.06 4.84
N PHE A 148 -1.66 1.80 5.16
CA PHE A 148 -2.72 1.48 6.13
C PHE A 148 -2.28 0.57 7.27
N SER A 149 -1.42 -0.42 7.02
CA SER A 149 -1.10 -1.42 8.04
C SER A 149 -0.27 -0.82 9.20
N PRO A 150 -0.54 -1.21 10.46
CA PRO A 150 0.31 -0.85 11.60
C PRO A 150 1.73 -1.41 11.46
N VAL A 151 2.75 -0.61 11.79
CA VAL A 151 4.17 -0.99 11.66
C VAL A 151 4.48 -2.29 12.42
N TYR A 152 3.88 -2.50 13.60
CA TYR A 152 4.12 -3.70 14.42
C TYR A 152 3.72 -5.00 13.70
N GLN A 153 2.67 -4.98 12.87
CA GLN A 153 2.26 -6.16 12.10
C GLN A 153 3.30 -6.48 11.04
N ILE A 154 3.82 -5.45 10.38
CA ILE A 154 4.85 -5.61 9.35
C ILE A 154 6.16 -6.10 9.95
N LYS A 155 6.55 -5.58 11.12
CA LYS A 155 7.70 -6.09 11.90
C LYS A 155 7.55 -7.59 12.18
N LYS A 156 6.36 -8.07 12.55
CA LYS A 156 6.11 -9.51 12.76
C LYS A 156 6.27 -10.32 11.48
N ILE A 157 5.71 -9.87 10.36
CA ILE A 157 5.81 -10.55 9.05
C ILE A 157 7.27 -10.64 8.61
N LEU A 158 8.01 -9.52 8.63
CA LEU A 158 9.41 -9.46 8.20
C LEU A 158 10.35 -10.33 9.04
N ASN A 159 10.01 -10.59 10.31
CA ASN A 159 10.83 -11.36 11.24
C ASN A 159 10.34 -12.79 11.47
N LYS A 160 9.24 -13.20 10.82
CA LYS A 160 8.77 -14.58 10.88
C LYS A 160 9.86 -15.51 10.32
N LYS A 161 10.22 -16.55 11.08
CA LYS A 161 11.15 -17.57 10.57
C LYS A 161 10.44 -18.37 9.46
N PRO A 162 11.14 -18.76 8.38
CA PRO A 162 10.55 -19.66 7.40
C PRO A 162 10.08 -20.93 8.11
N SER A 163 8.87 -21.37 7.76
CA SER A 163 8.33 -22.69 8.09
C SER A 163 9.39 -23.73 7.70
N ARG A 164 9.88 -24.53 8.66
CA ARG A 164 10.78 -25.65 8.36
C ARG A 164 10.03 -26.74 7.62
#